data_AF-A0A9X2L544-F1
#
_entry.id   AF-A0A9X2L544-F1
#
_cell.length_a   1.000
_cell.length_b   1.000
_cell.length_c   1.000
_cell.angle_alpha   90.00
_cell.angle_beta   90.00
_cell.angle_gamma   90.00
#
_symmetry.space_group_name_H-M   'P 1'
#
loop_
_entity.id
_entity.type
_entity.pdbx_description
1 polymer ?
#
loop_
_entity_poly.entity_id
_entity_poly.type
_entity_poly.pdbx_seq_one_letter_code
_entity_poly.pdbx_strand_id
1 'polypeptide(L)'
;MNKQDNTDIIKERSKQYGSRLWELIRTQVDKHSTLPEKKGELAIPPKKVTEHRWLMNLLFAVPYLLLAVFITSFFWDFNGISAELFGHTFSFEGLLRIISISGLIGFLTNWLAITMLFRPTHKRPILGQGLIPAQKDRIAYRLARAVSEDLINPEIIKRKIHESQAIAKYREKATIYVRNIIDDPEFRENLKALVVSYVDEMIADPEVRSSIAKKLIQQIDDAIDENSFEKVAIKAYSFLKGREMQDLVESALVKLPTGIENGLNKMDVFLDDLPDKLDEHGSVIEEMVTNLLYKLINQLDVHALVEDNLRQYDEKKLEQLIKNASNDQLQYIQYLGAVLGTFGGFIIWEPVASIMVLTFIIGSTVVADSLILRMKKSS
;
A
#
# COMPACT_ATOMS: atom_id res chain seq x y z
N MET A 1 30.80 32.98 36.50
CA MET A 1 29.57 32.55 35.78
C MET A 1 29.81 32.76 34.30
N ASN A 2 30.52 31.85 33.63
CA ASN A 2 30.14 30.59 32.98
C ASN A 2 29.37 30.76 31.65
N LYS A 3 30.10 30.60 30.53
CA LYS A 3 29.64 30.59 29.13
C LYS A 3 28.47 29.62 28.85
N GLN A 4 28.21 28.69 29.77
CA GLN A 4 27.24 27.61 29.63
C GLN A 4 25.79 28.11 29.80
N ASP A 5 25.50 28.99 30.77
CA ASP A 5 24.13 29.52 31.00
C ASP A 5 23.60 30.33 29.81
N ASN A 6 24.45 31.18 29.23
CA ASN A 6 24.05 32.12 28.17
C ASN A 6 23.69 31.39 26.85
N THR A 7 24.24 30.19 26.63
CA THR A 7 23.94 29.37 25.44
C THR A 7 22.59 28.66 25.59
N ASP A 8 22.23 28.28 26.82
CA ASP A 8 20.99 27.57 27.11
C ASP A 8 19.77 28.50 27.02
N ILE A 9 19.90 29.78 27.42
CA ILE A 9 18.83 30.79 27.30
C ILE A 9 18.46 31.05 25.82
N ILE A 10 19.44 31.29 24.96
CA ILE A 10 19.22 31.52 23.52
C ILE A 10 18.58 30.29 22.86
N LYS A 11 19.05 29.10 23.25
CA LYS A 11 18.57 27.82 22.72
C LYS A 11 17.11 27.55 23.15
N GLU A 12 16.75 27.84 24.38
CA GLU A 12 15.39 27.63 24.88
C GLU A 12 14.41 28.63 24.25
N ARG A 13 14.79 29.91 24.15
CA ARG A 13 13.94 30.94 23.51
C ARG A 13 13.75 30.68 22.01
N SER A 14 14.81 30.33 21.29
CA SER A 14 14.70 29.97 19.86
C SER A 14 13.79 28.75 19.62
N LYS A 15 13.81 27.76 20.52
CA LYS A 15 12.91 26.61 20.49
C LYS A 15 11.44 27.01 20.71
N GLN A 16 11.16 27.93 21.63
CA GLN A 16 9.81 28.43 21.87
C GLN A 16 9.26 29.21 20.67
N TYR A 17 10.05 30.13 20.11
CA TYR A 17 9.65 30.89 18.91
C TYR A 17 9.55 30.02 17.66
N GLY A 18 10.39 28.98 17.53
CA GLY A 18 10.25 27.97 16.49
C GLY A 18 8.93 27.19 16.60
N SER A 19 8.47 26.91 17.82
CA SER A 19 7.17 26.27 18.05
C SER A 19 6.01 27.17 17.66
N ARG A 20 6.08 28.48 18.00
CA ARG A 20 5.08 29.48 17.57
C ARG A 20 5.05 29.67 16.05
N LEU A 21 6.23 29.71 15.40
CA LEU A 21 6.32 29.77 13.94
C LEU A 21 5.68 28.54 13.30
N TRP A 22 5.92 27.36 13.85
CA TRP A 22 5.30 26.12 13.38
C TRP A 22 3.77 26.17 13.52
N GLU A 23 3.25 26.73 14.61
CA GLU A 23 1.81 26.90 14.83
C GLU A 23 1.19 27.89 13.82
N LEU A 24 1.85 29.02 13.54
CA LEU A 24 1.42 29.96 12.50
C LEU A 24 1.35 29.29 11.11
N ILE A 25 2.40 28.56 10.73
CA ILE A 25 2.44 27.82 9.46
C ILE A 25 1.32 26.78 9.41
N ARG A 26 1.12 26.01 10.49
CA ARG A 26 0.11 24.96 10.55
C ARG A 26 -1.30 25.52 10.38
N THR A 27 -1.64 26.58 11.10
CA THR A 27 -2.95 27.25 11.01
C THR A 27 -3.24 27.68 9.57
N GLN A 28 -2.22 28.21 8.90
CA GLN A 28 -2.34 28.67 7.52
C GLN A 28 -2.43 27.53 6.51
N VAL A 29 -1.68 26.45 6.71
CA VAL A 29 -1.80 25.22 5.92
C VAL A 29 -3.22 24.65 6.06
N ASP A 30 -3.74 24.53 7.28
CA ASP A 30 -5.09 23.99 7.52
C ASP A 30 -6.16 24.85 6.84
N LYS A 31 -6.06 26.19 6.91
CA LYS A 31 -6.94 27.17 6.24
C LYS A 31 -6.97 27.00 4.71
N HIS A 32 -5.85 26.64 4.09
CA HIS A 32 -5.73 26.50 2.63
C HIS A 32 -5.74 25.05 2.12
N SER A 33 -5.82 24.05 3.01
CA SER A 33 -5.66 22.61 2.67
C SER A 33 -6.89 21.91 2.09
N THR A 34 -8.04 22.58 1.91
CA THR A 34 -9.27 21.92 1.47
C THR A 34 -9.22 21.56 -0.02
N LEU A 35 -8.64 20.39 -0.34
CA LEU A 35 -8.87 19.72 -1.61
C LEU A 35 -9.81 18.53 -1.38
N PRO A 36 -10.98 18.48 -2.05
CA PRO A 36 -11.71 17.23 -2.17
C PRO A 36 -10.90 16.30 -3.09
N GLU A 37 -10.22 15.32 -2.51
CA GLU A 37 -9.77 14.16 -3.28
C GLU A 37 -11.01 13.41 -3.77
N LYS A 38 -11.39 13.62 -5.03
CA LYS A 38 -12.19 12.63 -5.75
C LYS A 38 -11.34 11.37 -5.89
N LYS A 39 -11.45 10.45 -4.93
CA LYS A 39 -11.08 9.05 -5.16
C LYS A 39 -11.87 8.60 -6.38
N GLY A 40 -11.20 8.44 -7.51
CA GLY A 40 -11.81 7.77 -8.66
C GLY A 40 -12.28 6.41 -8.18
N GLU A 41 -13.59 6.17 -8.21
CA GLU A 41 -14.13 4.84 -7.99
C GLU A 41 -13.47 3.92 -9.00
N LEU A 42 -12.59 3.03 -8.52
CA LEU A 42 -12.06 1.96 -9.33
C LEU A 42 -13.26 1.08 -9.71
N ALA A 43 -13.74 1.22 -10.94
CA ALA A 43 -14.76 0.35 -11.48
C ALA A 43 -14.24 -1.09 -11.39
N ILE A 44 -14.89 -1.91 -10.56
CA ILE A 44 -14.55 -3.32 -10.42
C ILE A 44 -14.68 -3.93 -11.81
N PRO A 45 -13.61 -4.52 -12.39
CA PRO A 45 -13.72 -5.11 -13.72
C PRO A 45 -14.87 -6.13 -13.69
N PRO A 46 -15.78 -6.09 -14.68
CA PRO A 46 -16.94 -6.95 -14.67
C PRO A 46 -16.48 -8.40 -14.56
N LYS A 47 -17.07 -9.15 -13.62
CA LYS A 47 -16.78 -10.57 -13.42
C LYS A 47 -16.88 -11.25 -14.79
N LYS A 48 -15.77 -11.78 -15.33
CA LYS A 48 -15.80 -12.53 -16.60
C LYS A 48 -16.79 -13.67 -16.40
N VAL A 49 -17.97 -13.50 -16.97
CA VAL A 49 -18.99 -14.52 -17.01
C VAL A 49 -18.45 -15.59 -17.95
N THR A 50 -18.07 -16.75 -17.43
CA THR A 50 -17.75 -17.92 -18.26
C THR A 50 -18.87 -18.09 -19.29
N GLU A 51 -18.54 -18.13 -20.58
CA GLU A 51 -19.50 -18.20 -21.70
C GLU A 51 -20.50 -19.36 -21.57
N HIS A 52 -20.16 -20.36 -20.75
CA HIS A 52 -20.94 -21.59 -20.54
C HIS A 52 -21.68 -21.59 -19.19
N ARG A 53 -22.24 -20.44 -18.75
CA ARG A 53 -23.07 -20.37 -17.52
C ARG A 53 -24.22 -21.37 -17.48
N TRP A 54 -24.76 -21.74 -18.64
CA TRP A 54 -25.82 -22.74 -18.76
C TRP A 54 -25.38 -24.12 -18.23
N LEU A 55 -24.10 -24.47 -18.40
CA LEU A 55 -23.54 -25.73 -17.95
C LEU A 55 -23.56 -25.84 -16.43
N MET A 56 -23.32 -24.73 -15.71
CA MET A 56 -23.42 -24.69 -14.24
C MET A 56 -24.84 -24.92 -13.75
N ASN A 57 -25.82 -24.28 -14.38
CA ASN A 57 -27.22 -24.47 -14.03
C ASN A 57 -27.67 -25.91 -14.29
N LEU A 58 -27.15 -26.54 -15.36
CA LEU A 58 -27.40 -27.95 -15.66
C LEU A 58 -26.74 -28.87 -14.61
N LEU A 59 -25.46 -28.65 -14.30
CA LEU A 59 -24.71 -29.46 -13.34
C LEU A 59 -25.27 -29.34 -11.92
N PHE A 60 -25.81 -28.19 -11.54
CA PHE A 60 -26.48 -27.99 -10.25
C PHE A 60 -27.66 -28.93 -10.04
N ALA A 61 -28.40 -29.28 -11.10
CA ALA A 61 -29.54 -30.18 -11.03
C ALA A 61 -29.13 -31.66 -10.91
N VAL A 62 -27.89 -32.02 -11.29
CA VAL A 62 -27.43 -33.41 -11.38
C VAL A 62 -27.51 -34.16 -10.04
N PRO A 63 -27.03 -33.65 -8.90
CA PRO A 63 -27.14 -34.36 -7.63
C PRO A 63 -28.59 -34.63 -7.22
N TYR A 64 -29.50 -33.69 -7.46
CA TYR A 64 -30.92 -33.84 -7.15
C TYR A 64 -31.59 -34.86 -8.08
N LEU A 65 -31.23 -34.85 -9.36
CA LEU A 65 -31.70 -35.86 -10.32
C LEU A 65 -31.20 -37.25 -9.90
N LEU A 66 -29.92 -37.40 -9.56
CA LEU A 66 -29.38 -38.68 -9.10
C LEU A 66 -30.05 -39.16 -7.82
N LEU A 67 -30.35 -38.26 -6.88
CA LEU A 67 -31.12 -38.60 -5.67
C LEU A 67 -32.53 -39.08 -6.01
N ALA A 68 -33.22 -38.40 -6.93
CA ALA A 68 -34.54 -38.81 -7.39
C ALA A 68 -34.48 -40.19 -8.06
N VAL A 69 -33.52 -40.40 -8.98
CA VAL A 69 -33.31 -41.71 -9.65
C VAL A 69 -33.00 -42.80 -8.64
N PHE A 70 -32.17 -42.51 -7.64
CA PHE A 70 -31.84 -43.45 -6.56
C PHE A 70 -33.10 -43.86 -5.79
N ILE A 71 -33.93 -42.91 -5.37
CA ILE A 71 -35.17 -43.20 -4.65
C ILE A 71 -36.14 -43.99 -5.54
N THR A 72 -36.30 -43.60 -6.82
CA THR A 72 -37.17 -44.34 -7.75
C THR A 72 -36.67 -45.75 -8.04
N SER A 73 -35.36 -46.00 -8.00
CA SER A 73 -34.78 -47.33 -8.26
C SER A 73 -35.23 -48.41 -7.26
N PHE A 74 -35.70 -48.02 -6.07
CA PHE A 74 -36.29 -48.95 -5.11
C PHE A 74 -37.69 -49.45 -5.52
N PHE A 75 -38.42 -48.64 -6.29
CA PHE A 75 -39.77 -48.96 -6.75
C PHE A 75 -39.77 -49.52 -8.16
N TRP A 76 -38.85 -49.06 -9.01
CA TRP A 76 -38.77 -49.45 -10.41
C TRP A 76 -37.32 -49.39 -10.92
N ASP A 77 -36.83 -50.54 -11.39
CA ASP A 77 -35.55 -50.70 -12.07
C ASP A 77 -35.74 -51.67 -13.25
N PHE A 78 -34.73 -51.82 -14.11
CA PHE A 78 -34.79 -52.67 -15.31
C PHE A 78 -34.63 -54.18 -15.01
N ASN A 79 -35.18 -54.64 -13.89
CA ASN A 79 -35.07 -56.02 -13.43
C ASN A 79 -35.75 -56.97 -14.43
N GLY A 80 -35.05 -58.04 -14.81
CA GLY A 80 -35.55 -59.03 -15.77
C GLY A 80 -35.50 -58.61 -17.25
N ILE A 81 -34.97 -57.42 -17.56
CA ILE A 81 -34.71 -57.00 -18.95
C ILE A 81 -33.29 -57.42 -19.31
N SER A 82 -33.16 -58.24 -20.34
CA SER A 82 -31.88 -58.65 -20.91
C SER A 82 -31.84 -58.38 -22.41
N ALA A 83 -30.73 -57.85 -22.91
CA ALA A 83 -30.49 -57.71 -24.34
C ALA A 83 -29.36 -58.64 -24.78
N GLU A 84 -29.55 -59.34 -25.89
CA GLU A 84 -28.50 -60.12 -26.53
C GLU A 84 -27.85 -59.27 -27.63
N LEU A 85 -26.60 -58.88 -27.44
CA LEU A 85 -25.84 -58.08 -28.39
C LEU A 85 -24.50 -58.79 -28.65
N PHE A 86 -24.20 -59.09 -29.92
CA PHE A 86 -22.97 -59.81 -30.32
C PHE A 86 -22.75 -61.15 -29.59
N GLY A 87 -23.82 -61.89 -29.27
CA GLY A 87 -23.73 -63.20 -28.59
C GLY A 87 -23.43 -63.11 -27.08
N HIS A 88 -23.44 -61.90 -26.51
CA HIS A 88 -23.36 -61.65 -25.08
C HIS A 88 -24.70 -61.17 -24.55
N THR A 89 -25.14 -61.72 -23.42
CA THR A 89 -26.36 -61.32 -22.73
C THR A 89 -26.06 -60.24 -21.70
N PHE A 90 -26.64 -59.06 -21.91
CA PHE A 90 -26.53 -57.92 -21.01
C PHE A 90 -27.75 -57.89 -20.09
N SER A 91 -27.55 -58.02 -18.78
CA SER A 91 -28.63 -57.91 -17.79
C SER A 91 -28.69 -56.50 -17.20
N PHE A 92 -29.80 -55.80 -17.38
CA PHE A 92 -29.98 -54.43 -16.87
C PHE A 92 -30.39 -54.34 -15.40
N GLU A 93 -30.18 -55.42 -14.65
CA GLU A 93 -30.53 -55.47 -13.23
C GLU A 93 -29.74 -54.46 -12.42
N GLY A 94 -30.45 -53.67 -11.61
CA GLY A 94 -29.82 -52.70 -10.71
C GLY A 94 -29.14 -51.51 -11.41
N LEU A 95 -29.33 -51.33 -12.73
CA LEU A 95 -28.66 -50.29 -13.51
C LEU A 95 -28.89 -48.90 -12.91
N LEU A 96 -30.17 -48.53 -12.70
CA LEU A 96 -30.51 -47.19 -12.18
C LEU A 96 -29.94 -46.99 -10.77
N ARG A 97 -29.99 -48.03 -9.94
CA ARG A 97 -29.47 -47.98 -8.57
C ARG A 97 -27.96 -47.82 -8.53
N ILE A 98 -27.22 -48.59 -9.34
CA ILE A 98 -25.74 -48.57 -9.37
C ILE A 98 -25.23 -47.23 -9.90
N ILE A 99 -25.84 -46.71 -10.96
CA ILE A 99 -25.44 -45.43 -11.54
C ILE A 99 -25.73 -44.28 -10.59
N SER A 100 -26.92 -44.24 -10.01
CA SER A 100 -27.32 -43.18 -9.10
C SER A 100 -26.51 -43.17 -7.80
N ILE A 101 -26.27 -44.34 -7.18
CA ILE A 101 -25.45 -44.42 -5.97
C ILE A 101 -23.99 -44.03 -6.24
N SER A 102 -23.43 -44.45 -7.38
CA SER A 102 -22.06 -44.12 -7.76
C SER A 102 -21.91 -42.61 -8.02
N GLY A 103 -22.87 -42.00 -8.70
CA GLY A 103 -22.93 -40.55 -8.89
C GLY A 103 -23.08 -39.78 -7.56
N LEU A 104 -23.95 -40.23 -6.66
CA LEU A 104 -24.13 -39.60 -5.34
C LEU A 104 -22.87 -39.72 -4.48
N ILE A 105 -22.20 -40.87 -4.47
CA ILE A 105 -20.91 -41.05 -3.79
C ILE A 105 -19.85 -40.12 -4.38
N GLY A 106 -19.78 -39.99 -5.71
CA GLY A 106 -18.88 -39.06 -6.39
C GLY A 106 -19.11 -37.61 -5.97
N PHE A 107 -20.37 -37.17 -5.90
CA PHE A 107 -20.74 -35.85 -5.39
C PHE A 107 -20.33 -35.67 -3.93
N LEU A 108 -20.75 -36.59 -3.05
CA LEU A 108 -20.54 -36.52 -1.60
C LEU A 108 -19.04 -36.49 -1.26
N THR A 109 -18.24 -37.33 -1.92
CA THR A 109 -16.80 -37.43 -1.68
C THR A 109 -16.10 -36.13 -2.05
N ASN A 110 -16.45 -35.53 -3.19
CA ASN A 110 -15.83 -34.27 -3.59
C ASN A 110 -16.31 -33.08 -2.75
N TRP A 111 -17.59 -33.07 -2.35
CA TRP A 111 -18.13 -32.10 -1.40
C TRP A 111 -17.41 -32.19 -0.05
N LEU A 112 -17.16 -33.40 0.45
CA LEU A 112 -16.42 -33.64 1.69
C LEU A 112 -14.96 -33.19 1.56
N ALA A 113 -14.28 -33.55 0.47
CA ALA A 113 -12.90 -33.17 0.21
C ALA A 113 -12.72 -31.65 0.19
N ILE A 114 -13.60 -30.92 -0.51
CA ILE A 114 -13.57 -29.46 -0.55
C ILE A 114 -13.89 -28.88 0.83
N THR A 115 -14.85 -29.45 1.55
CA THR A 115 -15.16 -29.00 2.91
C THR A 115 -13.97 -29.18 3.84
N MET A 116 -13.22 -30.29 3.73
CA MET A 116 -11.99 -30.58 4.48
C MET A 116 -10.81 -29.68 4.12
N LEU A 117 -10.81 -29.01 2.96
CA LEU A 117 -9.80 -27.99 2.67
C LEU A 117 -9.93 -26.79 3.60
N PHE A 118 -11.17 -26.36 3.90
CA PHE A 118 -11.44 -25.14 4.65
C PHE A 118 -11.79 -25.36 6.12
N ARG A 119 -12.39 -26.51 6.47
CA ARG A 119 -12.89 -26.80 7.82
C ARG A 119 -12.40 -28.16 8.32
N PRO A 120 -12.26 -28.35 9.64
CA PRO A 120 -12.44 -27.36 10.72
C PRO A 120 -11.26 -26.37 10.80
N THR A 121 -11.53 -25.14 11.25
CA THR A 121 -10.49 -24.09 11.32
C THR A 121 -9.45 -24.40 12.39
N HIS A 122 -9.89 -24.92 13.54
CA HIS A 122 -9.03 -25.43 14.61
C HIS A 122 -8.91 -26.96 14.57
N LYS A 123 -7.80 -27.48 15.09
CA LYS A 123 -7.52 -28.92 15.20
C LYS A 123 -8.54 -29.61 16.10
N ARG A 124 -9.23 -30.61 15.55
CA ARG A 124 -10.16 -31.51 16.26
C ARG A 124 -9.57 -32.92 16.40
N PRO A 125 -9.94 -33.69 17.43
CA PRO A 125 -9.36 -35.01 17.69
C PRO A 125 -9.67 -36.06 16.61
N ILE A 126 -10.83 -35.99 15.95
CA ILE A 126 -11.27 -37.00 14.96
C ILE A 126 -11.01 -36.52 13.53
N LEU A 127 -11.46 -35.31 13.21
CA LEU A 127 -11.41 -34.77 11.84
C LEU A 127 -10.11 -34.00 11.52
N GLY A 128 -9.19 -33.89 12.49
CA GLY A 128 -7.98 -33.09 12.32
C GLY A 128 -8.29 -31.59 12.14
N GLN A 129 -7.46 -30.90 11.36
CA GLN A 129 -7.62 -29.50 10.97
C GLN A 129 -7.75 -29.45 9.44
N GLY A 130 -8.53 -28.49 8.92
CA GLY A 130 -8.62 -28.30 7.48
C GLY A 130 -7.26 -27.96 6.86
N LEU A 131 -7.03 -28.36 5.61
CA LEU A 131 -5.71 -28.26 4.96
C LEU A 131 -5.20 -26.81 4.86
N ILE A 132 -6.08 -25.86 4.53
CA ILE A 132 -5.74 -24.45 4.37
C ILE A 132 -5.42 -23.80 5.74
N PRO A 133 -6.29 -23.90 6.77
CA PRO A 133 -5.94 -23.42 8.11
C PRO A 133 -4.64 -24.03 8.66
N ALA A 134 -4.42 -25.33 8.45
CA ALA A 134 -3.21 -26.01 8.90
C ALA A 134 -1.92 -25.54 8.20
N GLN A 135 -2.01 -25.01 6.98
CA GLN A 135 -0.89 -24.46 6.21
C GLN A 135 -0.85 -22.94 6.20
N LYS A 136 -1.60 -22.26 7.08
CA LYS A 136 -1.71 -20.79 7.11
C LYS A 136 -0.36 -20.09 7.00
N ASP A 137 0.62 -20.44 7.84
CA ASP A 137 1.93 -19.75 7.85
C ASP A 137 2.69 -19.96 6.55
N ARG A 138 2.63 -21.17 5.99
CA ARG A 138 3.25 -21.49 4.70
C ARG A 138 2.59 -20.72 3.55
N ILE A 139 1.26 -20.59 3.58
CA ILE A 139 0.50 -19.83 2.59
C ILE A 139 0.84 -18.34 2.74
N ALA A 140 0.91 -17.81 3.96
CA ALA A 140 1.30 -16.43 4.24
C ALA A 140 2.69 -16.11 3.68
N TYR A 141 3.69 -16.96 3.97
CA TYR A 141 5.04 -16.82 3.43
C TYR A 141 5.08 -16.83 1.89
N ARG A 142 4.40 -17.80 1.25
CA ARG A 142 4.36 -17.91 -0.21
C ARG A 142 3.66 -16.73 -0.88
N LEU A 143 2.55 -16.28 -0.28
CA LEU A 143 1.81 -15.13 -0.79
C LEU A 143 2.61 -13.84 -0.60
N ALA A 144 3.24 -13.66 0.57
CA ALA A 144 4.12 -12.52 0.84
C ALA A 144 5.26 -12.47 -0.17
N ARG A 145 5.90 -13.62 -0.46
CA ARG A 145 6.94 -13.73 -1.48
C ARG A 145 6.44 -13.33 -2.87
N ALA A 146 5.33 -13.89 -3.33
CA ALA A 146 4.77 -13.55 -4.65
C ALA A 146 4.39 -12.06 -4.73
N VAL A 147 3.81 -11.49 -3.68
CA VAL A 147 3.46 -10.06 -3.64
C VAL A 147 4.72 -9.19 -3.66
N SER A 148 5.73 -9.52 -2.85
CA SER A 148 6.96 -8.71 -2.74
C SER A 148 7.87 -8.83 -3.95
N GLU A 149 7.90 -9.98 -4.63
CA GLU A 149 8.73 -10.20 -5.81
C GLU A 149 8.04 -9.69 -7.09
N ASP A 150 6.76 -10.01 -7.29
CA ASP A 150 6.11 -9.83 -8.60
C ASP A 150 5.14 -8.64 -8.67
N LEU A 151 4.56 -8.20 -7.55
CA LEU A 151 3.48 -7.20 -7.54
C LEU A 151 3.93 -5.84 -7.01
N ILE A 152 4.53 -5.83 -5.83
CA ILE A 152 4.91 -4.63 -5.08
C ILE A 152 6.38 -4.76 -4.70
N ASN A 153 7.25 -4.48 -5.67
CA ASN A 153 8.69 -4.42 -5.47
C ASN A 153 9.22 -2.99 -5.66
N PRO A 154 10.41 -2.66 -5.12
CA PRO A 154 10.99 -1.33 -5.22
C PRO A 154 11.03 -0.76 -6.64
N GLU A 155 11.35 -1.60 -7.63
CA GLU A 155 11.48 -1.18 -9.02
C GLU A 155 10.13 -0.82 -9.65
N ILE A 156 9.08 -1.60 -9.38
CA ILE A 156 7.72 -1.30 -9.81
C ILE A 156 7.23 0.01 -9.17
N ILE A 157 7.50 0.23 -7.87
CA ILE A 157 7.09 1.46 -7.16
C ILE A 157 7.80 2.68 -7.76
N LYS A 158 9.13 2.64 -7.92
CA LYS A 158 9.91 3.74 -8.52
C LYS A 158 9.43 4.07 -9.93
N ARG A 159 9.25 3.03 -10.76
CA ARG A 159 8.71 3.18 -12.12
C ARG A 159 7.34 3.85 -12.10
N LYS A 160 6.44 3.43 -11.20
CA LYS A 160 5.09 4.00 -11.13
C LYS A 160 5.07 5.46 -10.66
N ILE A 161 5.92 5.81 -9.71
CA ILE A 161 6.11 7.21 -9.27
C ILE A 161 6.58 8.07 -10.45
N HIS A 162 7.56 7.57 -11.22
CA HIS A 162 8.06 8.27 -12.41
C HIS A 162 7.00 8.41 -13.51
N GLU A 163 6.31 7.31 -13.89
CA GLU A 163 5.25 7.33 -14.91
C GLU A 163 4.11 8.28 -14.56
N SER A 164 3.73 8.35 -13.29
CA SER A 164 2.64 9.22 -12.83
C SER A 164 3.02 10.70 -12.74
N GLN A 165 4.32 11.03 -12.90
CA GLN A 165 4.86 12.38 -12.69
C GLN A 165 4.43 12.97 -11.33
N ALA A 166 4.27 12.11 -10.32
CA ALA A 166 3.71 12.50 -9.03
C ALA A 166 4.57 13.58 -8.35
N ILE A 167 5.90 13.45 -8.41
CA ILE A 167 6.83 14.38 -7.77
C ILE A 167 6.67 15.79 -8.36
N ALA A 168 6.68 15.92 -9.68
CA ALA A 168 6.46 17.20 -10.36
C ALA A 168 5.09 17.80 -10.03
N LYS A 169 4.02 16.98 -10.07
CA LYS A 169 2.66 17.41 -9.74
C LYS A 169 2.53 17.92 -8.29
N TYR A 170 3.15 17.24 -7.34
CA TYR A 170 3.11 17.64 -5.94
C TYR A 170 4.03 18.83 -5.64
N ARG A 171 5.15 18.98 -6.37
CA ARG A 171 5.97 20.19 -6.31
C ARG A 171 5.18 21.41 -6.74
N GLU A 172 4.54 21.36 -7.92
CA GLU A 172 3.74 22.47 -8.44
C GLU A 172 2.62 22.86 -7.45
N LYS A 173 1.92 21.86 -6.90
CA LYS A 173 0.95 22.10 -5.83
C LYS A 173 1.58 22.74 -4.60
N ALA A 174 2.75 22.27 -4.17
CA ALA A 174 3.46 22.84 -3.03
C ALA A 174 3.83 24.31 -3.27
N THR A 175 4.32 24.68 -4.47
CA THR A 175 4.57 26.08 -4.83
C THR A 175 3.29 26.91 -4.70
N ILE A 176 2.16 26.43 -5.22
CA ILE A 176 0.87 27.13 -5.13
C ILE A 176 0.45 27.32 -3.66
N TYR A 177 0.61 26.30 -2.82
CA TYR A 177 0.31 26.42 -1.40
C TYR A 177 1.20 27.44 -0.70
N VAL A 178 2.51 27.40 -0.97
CA VAL A 178 3.46 28.36 -0.41
C VAL A 178 3.11 29.78 -0.85
N ARG A 179 2.76 29.98 -2.13
CA ARG A 179 2.31 31.28 -2.64
C ARG A 179 1.07 31.78 -1.90
N ASN A 180 0.04 30.95 -1.76
CA ASN A 180 -1.19 31.32 -1.06
C ASN A 180 -0.96 31.64 0.43
N ILE A 181 -0.05 30.92 1.08
CA ILE A 181 0.33 31.17 2.49
C ILE A 181 1.03 32.52 2.61
N ILE A 182 1.99 32.79 1.71
CA ILE A 182 2.81 34.00 1.76
C ILE A 182 2.03 35.23 1.35
N ASP A 183 1.11 35.11 0.39
CA ASP A 183 0.29 36.23 -0.08
C ASP A 183 -0.82 36.60 0.92
N ASP A 184 -1.09 35.79 1.95
CA ASP A 184 -2.04 36.14 3.01
C ASP A 184 -1.49 37.30 3.86
N PRO A 185 -2.15 38.48 3.87
CA PRO A 185 -1.73 39.61 4.69
C PRO A 185 -1.66 39.28 6.19
N GLU A 186 -2.57 38.43 6.68
CA GLU A 186 -2.62 37.99 8.08
C GLU A 186 -1.36 37.21 8.45
N PHE A 187 -0.91 36.32 7.56
CA PHE A 187 0.33 35.56 7.78
C PHE A 187 1.55 36.49 7.82
N ARG A 188 1.65 37.46 6.90
CA ARG A 188 2.75 38.43 6.87
C ARG A 188 2.81 39.28 8.14
N GLU A 189 1.67 39.78 8.59
CA GLU A 189 1.59 40.58 9.82
C GLU A 189 1.99 39.76 11.05
N ASN A 190 1.47 38.55 11.19
CA ASN A 190 1.80 37.65 12.29
C ASN A 190 3.29 37.25 12.28
N LEU A 191 3.86 37.01 11.10
CA LEU A 191 5.29 36.70 10.96
C LEU A 191 6.15 37.89 11.36
N LYS A 192 5.80 39.12 10.96
CA LYS A 192 6.50 40.35 11.38
C LYS A 192 6.43 40.52 12.89
N ALA A 193 5.24 40.40 13.48
CA ALA A 193 5.04 40.50 14.92
C ALA A 193 5.87 39.45 15.68
N LEU A 194 5.97 38.23 15.16
CA LEU A 194 6.79 37.18 15.74
C LEU A 194 8.28 37.54 15.72
N VAL A 195 8.79 38.07 14.59
CA VAL A 195 10.19 38.50 14.46
C VAL A 195 10.51 39.65 15.39
N VAL A 196 9.65 40.67 15.45
CA VAL A 196 9.82 41.82 16.37
C VAL A 196 9.84 41.32 17.81
N SER A 197 8.85 40.51 18.20
CA SER A 197 8.78 39.94 19.54
C SER A 197 10.02 39.13 19.89
N TYR A 198 10.52 38.31 18.96
CA TYR A 198 11.75 37.54 19.17
C TYR A 198 12.96 38.43 19.45
N VAL A 199 13.17 39.46 18.62
CA VAL A 199 14.33 40.36 18.80
C VAL A 199 14.18 41.21 20.05
N ASP A 200 12.98 41.72 20.34
CA ASP A 200 12.70 42.51 21.55
C ASP A 200 13.01 41.70 22.82
N GLU A 201 12.54 40.45 22.88
CA GLU A 201 12.77 39.58 24.03
C GLU A 201 14.26 39.23 24.19
N MET A 202 14.96 39.02 23.08
CA MET A 202 16.39 38.71 23.06
C MET A 202 17.24 39.91 23.49
N ILE A 203 16.90 41.13 23.07
CA ILE A 203 17.62 42.36 23.44
C ILE A 203 17.28 42.82 24.86
N ALA A 204 16.09 42.49 25.36
CA ALA A 204 15.68 42.76 26.74
C ALA A 204 16.54 41.98 27.76
N ASP A 205 17.04 40.80 27.38
CA ASP A 205 17.91 39.98 28.22
C ASP A 205 19.32 40.62 28.40
N PRO A 206 19.73 40.99 29.62
CA PRO A 206 21.01 41.63 29.86
C PRO A 206 22.22 40.77 29.46
N GLU A 207 22.12 39.44 29.60
CA GLU A 207 23.23 38.54 29.27
C GLU A 207 23.43 38.42 27.76
N VAL A 208 22.32 38.36 27.02
CA VAL A 208 22.34 38.35 25.55
C VAL A 208 22.87 39.69 25.05
N ARG A 209 22.41 40.82 25.58
CA ARG A 209 22.89 42.17 25.21
C ARG A 209 24.39 42.31 25.44
N SER A 210 24.89 41.91 26.61
CA SER A 210 26.32 41.97 26.93
C SER A 210 27.14 41.08 25.99
N SER A 211 26.62 39.89 25.65
CA SER A 211 27.29 38.98 24.72
C SER A 211 27.38 39.55 23.29
N ILE A 212 26.30 40.19 22.81
CA ILE A 212 26.26 40.86 21.51
C ILE A 212 27.20 42.07 21.51
N ALA A 213 27.13 42.90 22.55
CA ALA A 213 27.98 44.08 22.67
C ALA A 213 29.47 43.71 22.65
N LYS A 214 29.86 42.71 23.44
CA LYS A 214 31.24 42.19 23.47
C LYS A 214 31.68 41.64 22.10
N LYS A 215 30.78 40.95 21.39
CA LYS A 215 31.10 40.37 20.08
C LYS A 215 31.20 41.43 18.98
N LEU A 216 30.37 42.47 19.03
CA LEU A 216 30.46 43.62 18.13
C LEU A 216 31.76 44.39 18.34
N ILE A 217 32.13 44.65 19.60
CA ILE A 217 33.42 45.28 19.93
C ILE A 217 34.58 44.45 19.37
N GLN A 218 34.56 43.14 19.58
CA GLN A 218 35.57 42.23 19.02
C GLN A 218 35.62 42.27 17.49
N GLN A 219 34.48 42.25 16.80
CA GLN A 219 34.44 42.31 15.34
C GLN A 219 34.94 43.66 14.80
N ILE A 220 34.67 44.76 15.50
CA ILE A 220 35.24 46.07 15.17
C ILE A 220 36.76 46.03 15.32
N ASP A 221 37.27 45.45 16.41
CA ASP A 221 38.71 45.30 16.64
C ASP A 221 39.39 44.41 15.56
N ASP A 222 38.71 43.37 15.09
CA ASP A 222 39.21 42.42 14.10
C ASP A 222 39.14 42.95 12.66
N ALA A 223 38.16 43.82 12.34
CA ALA A 223 37.97 44.37 11.00
C ALA A 223 38.89 45.56 10.67
N ILE A 224 39.64 46.08 11.66
CA ILE A 224 40.57 47.21 11.47
C ILE A 224 41.96 46.69 11.07
N ASP A 225 42.35 47.02 9.84
CA ASP A 225 43.62 46.66 9.21
C ASP A 225 44.84 47.07 10.07
N GLU A 226 45.86 46.21 10.16
CA GLU A 226 46.92 46.29 11.18
C GLU A 226 47.84 47.52 11.05
N ASN A 227 47.88 48.16 9.87
CA ASN A 227 48.86 49.20 9.55
C ASN A 227 48.28 50.63 9.53
N SER A 228 47.04 50.86 9.95
CA SER A 228 46.40 52.18 9.88
C SER A 228 46.61 53.00 11.16
N PHE A 229 46.86 54.32 11.03
CA PHE A 229 46.96 55.24 12.17
C PHE A 229 45.64 55.30 12.96
N GLU A 230 44.52 55.06 12.27
CA GLU A 230 43.20 54.89 12.86
C GLU A 230 43.16 53.76 13.91
N LYS A 231 43.91 52.65 13.74
CA LYS A 231 43.98 51.56 14.72
C LYS A 231 44.61 51.99 16.03
N VAL A 232 45.70 52.76 15.99
CA VAL A 232 46.38 53.21 17.21
C VAL A 232 45.47 54.16 17.99
N ALA A 233 44.76 55.04 17.29
CA ALA A 233 43.79 55.96 17.90
C ALA A 233 42.57 55.22 18.47
N ILE A 234 41.95 54.31 17.72
CA ILE A 234 40.78 53.54 18.15
C ILE A 234 41.13 52.58 19.28
N LYS A 235 42.28 51.91 19.22
CA LYS A 235 42.74 50.96 20.25
C LYS A 235 43.18 51.69 21.53
N ALA A 236 43.78 52.88 21.43
CA ALA A 236 44.04 53.72 22.59
C ALA A 236 42.73 54.23 23.22
N TYR A 237 41.76 54.63 22.39
CA TYR A 237 40.45 55.06 22.87
C TYR A 237 39.66 53.92 23.52
N SER A 238 39.61 52.75 22.90
CA SER A 238 38.92 51.56 23.44
C SER A 238 39.59 51.04 24.71
N PHE A 239 40.93 51.14 24.82
CA PHE A 239 41.68 50.77 26.02
C PHE A 239 41.46 51.77 27.18
N LEU A 240 41.46 53.08 26.90
CA LEU A 240 41.27 54.13 27.90
C LEU A 240 39.81 54.29 28.35
N LYS A 241 38.84 53.98 27.48
CA LYS A 241 37.39 54.17 27.70
C LYS A 241 36.57 52.90 27.47
N GLY A 242 37.13 51.72 27.73
CA GLY A 242 36.47 50.44 27.45
C GLY A 242 35.07 50.28 28.06
N ARG A 243 34.82 50.86 29.24
CA ARG A 243 33.48 50.90 29.85
C ARG A 243 32.50 51.80 29.08
N GLU A 244 32.91 52.99 28.67
CA GLU A 244 32.06 53.89 27.90
C GLU A 244 31.71 53.33 26.52
N MET A 245 32.65 52.63 25.87
CA MET A 245 32.38 51.98 24.58
C MET A 245 31.36 50.84 24.73
N GLN A 246 31.46 50.07 25.81
CA GLN A 246 30.49 49.04 26.13
C GLN A 246 29.10 49.63 26.41
N ASP A 247 29.01 50.71 27.20
CA ASP A 247 27.76 51.41 27.49
C ASP A 247 27.13 52.03 26.22
N LEU A 248 27.96 52.52 25.29
CA LEU A 248 27.52 53.09 24.02
C LEU A 248 26.96 52.01 23.08
N VAL A 249 27.60 50.85 23.01
CA VAL A 249 27.08 49.71 22.24
C VAL A 249 25.81 49.15 22.90
N GLU A 250 25.79 48.97 24.22
CA GLU A 250 24.60 48.48 24.93
C GLU A 250 23.40 49.43 24.80
N SER A 251 23.61 50.74 24.86
CA SER A 251 22.55 51.75 24.64
C SER A 251 22.08 51.81 23.18
N ALA A 252 22.95 51.52 22.22
CA ALA A 252 22.55 51.34 20.81
C ALA A 252 21.72 50.06 20.62
N LEU A 253 22.08 48.96 21.30
CA LEU A 253 21.31 47.72 21.28
C LEU A 253 19.90 47.91 21.84
N VAL A 254 19.71 48.74 22.87
CA VAL A 254 18.37 49.08 23.41
C VAL A 254 17.49 49.79 22.37
N LYS A 255 18.09 50.48 21.39
CA LYS A 255 17.38 51.18 20.31
C LYS A 255 17.29 50.36 19.01
N LEU A 256 17.84 49.14 18.98
CA LEU A 256 17.75 48.26 17.81
C LEU A 256 16.31 47.91 17.41
N PRO A 257 15.37 47.62 18.34
CA PRO A 257 13.97 47.33 18.02
C PRO A 257 13.34 48.30 17.01
N THR A 258 13.56 49.60 17.19
CA THR A 258 13.07 50.64 16.26
C THR A 258 13.74 50.62 14.87
N GLY A 259 14.92 50.02 14.73
CA GLY A 259 15.60 49.82 13.46
C GLY A 259 15.20 48.54 12.72
N ILE A 260 14.44 47.65 13.37
CA ILE A 260 13.99 46.37 12.78
C ILE A 260 13.00 46.61 11.64
N GLU A 261 12.30 47.74 11.62
CA GLU A 261 11.37 48.12 10.54
C GLU A 261 11.99 48.00 9.14
N ASN A 262 13.25 48.41 8.98
CA ASN A 262 13.98 48.26 7.72
C ASN A 262 14.28 46.80 7.38
N GLY A 263 14.50 45.95 8.40
CA GLY A 263 14.65 44.51 8.24
C GLY A 263 13.33 43.82 7.86
N LEU A 264 12.20 44.28 8.41
CA LEU A 264 10.87 43.78 8.07
C LEU A 264 10.48 44.12 6.62
N ASN A 265 10.85 45.30 6.12
CA ASN A 265 10.64 45.64 4.71
C ASN A 265 11.44 44.73 3.77
N LYS A 266 12.67 44.36 4.15
CA LYS A 266 13.45 43.35 3.40
C LYS A 266 12.83 41.96 3.47
N MET A 267 12.15 41.65 4.58
CA MET A 267 11.42 40.39 4.72
C MET A 267 10.25 40.33 3.75
N ASP A 268 9.50 41.41 3.54
CA ASP A 268 8.43 41.45 2.53
C ASP A 268 8.98 41.15 1.13
N VAL A 269 10.07 41.83 0.74
CA VAL A 269 10.73 41.61 -0.56
C VAL A 269 11.20 40.15 -0.70
N PHE A 270 11.74 39.57 0.36
CA PHE A 270 12.14 38.16 0.36
C PHE A 270 10.94 37.21 0.22
N LEU A 271 9.84 37.50 0.90
CA LEU A 271 8.61 36.71 0.83
C LEU A 271 7.99 36.78 -0.56
N ASP A 272 7.99 37.96 -1.20
CA ASP A 272 7.48 38.14 -2.57
C ASP A 272 8.25 37.29 -3.60
N ASP A 273 9.57 37.18 -3.43
CA ASP A 273 10.47 36.47 -4.34
C ASP A 273 10.57 34.96 -4.05
N LEU A 274 10.11 34.50 -2.88
CA LEU A 274 10.26 33.11 -2.45
C LEU A 274 9.52 32.10 -3.35
N PRO A 275 8.25 32.31 -3.74
CA PRO A 275 7.56 31.39 -4.66
C PRO A 275 8.30 31.24 -6.00
N ASP A 276 8.81 32.35 -6.55
CA ASP A 276 9.48 32.34 -7.85
C ASP A 276 10.84 31.61 -7.75
N LYS A 277 11.58 31.78 -6.65
CA LYS A 277 12.79 30.98 -6.34
C LYS A 277 12.53 29.50 -6.17
N LEU A 278 11.38 29.12 -5.59
CA LEU A 278 10.98 27.71 -5.45
C LEU A 278 10.69 27.07 -6.82
N ASP A 279 10.12 27.83 -7.75
CA ASP A 279 9.93 27.38 -9.11
C ASP A 279 11.24 27.31 -9.91
N GLU A 280 12.13 28.30 -9.76
CA GLU A 280 13.46 28.30 -10.40
C GLU A 280 14.30 27.09 -9.97
N HIS A 281 14.28 26.76 -8.68
CA HIS A 281 14.99 25.60 -8.12
C HIS A 281 14.15 24.32 -8.12
N GLY A 282 13.05 24.27 -8.87
CA GLY A 282 12.12 23.16 -8.85
C GLY A 282 12.76 21.82 -9.20
N SER A 283 13.67 21.78 -10.18
CA SER A 283 14.38 20.56 -10.58
C SER A 283 15.25 19.97 -9.46
N VAL A 284 15.91 20.83 -8.67
CA VAL A 284 16.73 20.42 -7.53
C VAL A 284 15.86 19.83 -6.43
N ILE A 285 14.68 20.42 -6.18
CA ILE A 285 13.70 19.90 -5.23
C ILE A 285 13.17 18.53 -5.70
N GLU A 286 12.85 18.38 -6.98
CA GLU A 286 12.41 17.11 -7.55
C GLU A 286 13.48 16.02 -7.39
N GLU A 287 14.74 16.34 -7.67
CA GLU A 287 15.86 15.40 -7.50
C GLU A 287 16.04 15.01 -6.03
N MET A 288 16.01 15.99 -5.11
CA MET A 288 16.11 15.74 -3.67
C MET A 288 14.99 14.82 -3.17
N VAL A 289 13.74 15.10 -3.56
CA VAL A 289 12.57 14.30 -3.19
C VAL A 289 12.67 12.91 -3.83
N THR A 290 13.09 12.81 -5.09
CA THR A 290 13.28 11.53 -5.79
C THR A 290 14.28 10.66 -5.07
N ASN A 291 15.44 11.20 -4.72
CA ASN A 291 16.51 10.49 -4.02
C ASN A 291 16.06 10.04 -2.62
N LEU A 292 15.34 10.89 -1.89
CA LEU A 292 14.77 10.53 -0.59
C LEU A 292 13.76 9.39 -0.73
N LEU A 293 12.82 9.49 -1.67
CA LEU A 293 11.81 8.46 -1.92
C LEU A 293 12.47 7.14 -2.32
N TYR A 294 13.48 7.16 -3.19
CA TYR A 294 14.18 5.96 -3.62
C TYR A 294 14.89 5.28 -2.46
N LYS A 295 15.52 6.06 -1.56
CA LYS A 295 16.13 5.55 -0.34
C LYS A 295 15.10 4.90 0.58
N LEU A 296 13.95 5.54 0.79
CA LEU A 296 12.86 5.01 1.63
C LEU A 296 12.26 3.73 1.04
N ILE A 297 12.00 3.70 -0.27
CA ILE A 297 11.44 2.54 -0.97
C ILE A 297 12.40 1.35 -0.88
N ASN A 298 13.72 1.57 -1.00
CA ASN A 298 14.72 0.51 -0.88
C ASN A 298 14.86 -0.03 0.55
N GLN A 299 14.50 0.76 1.56
CA GLN A 299 14.50 0.34 2.97
C GLN A 299 13.21 -0.36 3.38
N LEU A 300 12.15 -0.27 2.57
CA LEU A 300 10.86 -0.88 2.85
C LEU A 300 10.91 -2.38 2.55
N ASP A 301 10.89 -3.20 3.59
CA ASP A 301 10.72 -4.65 3.45
C ASP A 301 9.24 -5.00 3.25
N VAL A 302 8.83 -5.01 1.98
CA VAL A 302 7.46 -5.37 1.59
C VAL A 302 7.15 -6.83 1.93
N HIS A 303 8.15 -7.72 1.89
CA HIS A 303 7.95 -9.14 2.20
C HIS A 303 7.53 -9.31 3.66
N ALA A 304 8.32 -8.78 4.58
CA ALA A 304 8.01 -8.81 6.01
C ALA A 304 6.67 -8.13 6.31
N LEU A 305 6.40 -6.98 5.69
CA LEU A 305 5.15 -6.24 5.90
C LEU A 305 3.92 -7.05 5.47
N VAL A 306 3.96 -7.73 4.33
CA VAL A 306 2.84 -8.56 3.86
C VAL A 306 2.72 -9.83 4.70
N GLU A 307 3.84 -10.48 5.04
CA GLU A 307 3.84 -11.68 5.86
C GLU A 307 3.25 -11.43 7.25
N ASP A 308 3.70 -10.38 7.94
CA ASP A 308 3.21 -10.03 9.27
C ASP A 308 1.72 -9.69 9.26
N ASN A 309 1.26 -8.96 8.25
CA ASN A 309 -0.18 -8.67 8.07
C ASN A 309 -1.00 -9.96 7.85
N LEU A 310 -0.50 -10.90 7.03
CA LEU A 310 -1.19 -12.16 6.77
C LEU A 310 -1.20 -13.10 7.98
N ARG A 311 -0.13 -13.09 8.79
CA ARG A 311 -0.06 -13.86 10.04
C ARG A 311 -1.05 -13.36 11.09
N GLN A 312 -1.30 -12.05 11.13
CA GLN A 312 -2.28 -11.44 12.03
C GLN A 312 -3.74 -11.77 11.68
N TYR A 313 -4.03 -12.21 10.45
CA TYR A 313 -5.39 -12.59 10.08
C TYR A 313 -5.85 -13.81 10.86
N ASP A 314 -7.06 -13.77 11.39
CA ASP A 314 -7.67 -14.94 11.99
C ASP A 314 -7.99 -15.99 10.91
N GLU A 315 -8.17 -17.24 11.34
CA GLU A 315 -8.45 -18.36 10.43
C GLU A 315 -9.71 -18.11 9.59
N LYS A 316 -10.71 -17.41 10.15
CA LYS A 316 -11.97 -17.07 9.46
C LYS A 316 -11.77 -16.07 8.33
N LYS A 317 -10.97 -15.02 8.54
CA LYS A 317 -10.70 -14.03 7.49
C LYS A 317 -9.89 -14.64 6.36
N LEU A 318 -8.93 -15.53 6.67
CA LEU A 318 -8.20 -16.27 5.64
C LEU A 318 -9.12 -17.22 4.83
N GLU A 319 -10.03 -17.92 5.50
CA GLU A 319 -11.08 -18.72 4.83
C GLU A 319 -11.89 -17.85 3.88
N GLN A 320 -12.37 -16.68 4.33
CA GLN A 320 -13.18 -15.78 3.51
C GLN A 320 -12.42 -15.26 2.29
N LEU A 321 -11.16 -14.86 2.46
CA LEU A 321 -10.32 -14.38 1.35
C LEU A 321 -10.16 -15.46 0.26
N ILE A 322 -9.78 -16.68 0.66
CA ILE A 322 -9.55 -17.77 -0.29
C ILE A 322 -10.87 -18.25 -0.89
N LYS A 323 -11.94 -18.35 -0.09
CA LYS A 323 -13.26 -18.77 -0.56
C LYS A 323 -13.81 -17.76 -1.55
N ASN A 324 -13.75 -16.46 -1.28
CA ASN A 324 -14.25 -15.44 -2.21
C ASN A 324 -13.48 -15.43 -3.54
N ALA A 325 -12.19 -15.80 -3.53
CA ALA A 325 -11.39 -15.94 -4.73
C ALA A 325 -11.68 -17.22 -5.54
N SER A 326 -12.18 -18.29 -4.89
CA SER A 326 -12.22 -19.65 -5.48
C SER A 326 -13.61 -20.28 -5.61
N ASN A 327 -14.64 -19.76 -4.93
CA ASN A 327 -15.92 -20.46 -4.69
C ASN A 327 -16.60 -21.00 -5.97
N ASP A 328 -16.63 -20.22 -7.05
CA ASP A 328 -17.34 -20.63 -8.28
C ASP A 328 -16.65 -21.83 -8.96
N GLN A 329 -15.33 -21.97 -8.84
CA GLN A 329 -14.57 -23.05 -9.45
C GLN A 329 -14.69 -24.35 -8.65
N LEU A 330 -14.75 -24.26 -7.31
CA LEU A 330 -14.83 -25.43 -6.45
C LEU A 330 -16.17 -26.15 -6.57
N GLN A 331 -17.28 -25.41 -6.74
CA GLN A 331 -18.60 -26.02 -6.94
C GLN A 331 -18.68 -26.82 -8.25
N TYR A 332 -18.02 -26.36 -9.30
CA TYR A 332 -17.92 -27.10 -10.57
C TYR A 332 -17.37 -28.51 -10.35
N ILE A 333 -16.29 -28.63 -9.58
CA ILE A 333 -15.62 -29.91 -9.31
C ILE A 333 -16.58 -30.84 -8.55
N GLN A 334 -17.42 -30.32 -7.64
CA GLN A 334 -18.42 -31.13 -6.91
C GLN A 334 -19.45 -31.73 -7.86
N TYR A 335 -20.04 -30.92 -8.72
CA TYR A 335 -21.04 -31.41 -9.66
C TYR A 335 -20.43 -32.29 -10.76
N LEU A 336 -19.20 -31.98 -11.21
CA LEU A 336 -18.46 -32.85 -12.13
C LEU A 336 -18.17 -34.22 -11.48
N GLY A 337 -17.87 -34.25 -10.19
CA GLY A 337 -17.73 -35.49 -9.42
C GLY A 337 -19.00 -36.35 -9.45
N ALA A 338 -20.17 -35.72 -9.44
CA ALA A 338 -21.45 -36.43 -9.59
C ALA A 338 -21.60 -37.08 -10.98
N VAL A 339 -21.26 -36.32 -12.03
CA VAL A 339 -21.31 -36.78 -13.43
C VAL A 339 -20.29 -37.90 -13.66
N LEU A 340 -19.06 -37.73 -13.19
CA LEU A 340 -18.02 -38.76 -13.29
C LEU A 340 -18.38 -40.01 -12.48
N GLY A 341 -18.95 -39.85 -11.29
CA GLY A 341 -19.45 -40.98 -10.50
C GLY A 341 -20.58 -41.74 -11.22
N THR A 342 -21.44 -41.03 -11.95
CA THR A 342 -22.49 -41.62 -12.79
C THR A 342 -21.87 -42.47 -13.91
N PHE A 343 -20.88 -41.93 -14.62
CA PHE A 343 -20.12 -42.68 -15.62
C PHE A 343 -19.35 -43.87 -15.02
N GLY A 344 -18.76 -43.70 -13.83
CA GLY A 344 -18.13 -44.78 -13.07
C GLY A 344 -19.12 -45.89 -12.73
N GLY A 345 -20.36 -45.54 -12.38
CA GLY A 345 -21.44 -46.50 -12.15
C GLY A 345 -21.79 -47.32 -13.39
N PHE A 346 -21.79 -46.73 -14.58
CA PHE A 346 -21.94 -47.48 -15.84
C PHE A 346 -20.80 -48.49 -16.04
N ILE A 347 -19.56 -48.10 -15.74
CA ILE A 347 -18.40 -48.99 -15.83
C ILE A 347 -18.50 -50.13 -14.82
N ILE A 348 -18.92 -49.84 -13.59
CA ILE A 348 -19.10 -50.86 -12.53
C ILE A 348 -20.22 -51.83 -12.89
N TRP A 349 -21.29 -51.35 -13.52
CA TRP A 349 -22.43 -52.17 -13.91
C TRP A 349 -22.06 -53.21 -14.98
N GLU A 350 -21.35 -52.83 -16.04
CA GLU A 350 -20.89 -53.77 -17.08
C GLU A 350 -19.44 -53.47 -17.49
N PRO A 351 -18.44 -54.04 -16.78
CA PRO A 351 -17.04 -53.66 -16.94
C PRO A 351 -16.47 -53.93 -18.34
N VAL A 352 -16.77 -55.10 -18.91
CA VAL A 352 -16.16 -55.53 -20.18
C VAL A 352 -16.66 -54.69 -21.35
N ALA A 353 -17.97 -54.49 -21.45
CA ALA A 353 -18.56 -53.64 -22.50
C ALA A 353 -18.16 -52.18 -22.33
N SER A 354 -18.12 -51.68 -21.09
CA SER A 354 -17.73 -50.30 -20.82
C SER A 354 -16.28 -50.02 -21.22
N ILE A 355 -15.34 -50.94 -20.98
CA ILE A 355 -13.95 -50.79 -21.41
C ILE A 355 -13.83 -50.76 -22.94
N MET A 356 -14.59 -51.60 -23.66
CA MET A 356 -14.60 -51.58 -25.13
C MET A 356 -15.12 -50.25 -25.67
N VAL A 357 -16.24 -49.74 -25.13
CA VAL A 357 -16.83 -48.46 -25.52
C VAL A 357 -15.88 -47.30 -25.22
N LEU A 358 -15.26 -47.28 -24.04
CA LEU A 358 -14.30 -46.24 -23.66
C LEU A 358 -13.06 -46.26 -24.55
N THR A 359 -12.51 -47.43 -24.84
CA THR A 359 -11.36 -47.58 -25.74
C THR A 359 -11.69 -47.07 -27.14
N PHE A 360 -12.91 -47.33 -27.62
CA PHE A 360 -13.39 -46.83 -28.90
C PHE A 360 -13.57 -45.30 -28.90
N ILE A 361 -14.18 -44.73 -27.85
CA ILE A 361 -14.37 -43.27 -27.72
C ILE A 361 -13.01 -42.56 -27.63
N ILE A 362 -12.09 -43.06 -26.81
CA ILE A 362 -10.75 -42.48 -26.68
C ILE A 362 -10.00 -42.58 -28.02
N GLY A 363 -10.03 -43.76 -28.66
CA GLY A 363 -9.39 -43.98 -29.95
C GLY A 363 -9.92 -43.05 -31.04
N SER A 364 -11.24 -42.94 -31.17
CA SER A 364 -11.90 -42.03 -32.13
C SER A 364 -11.62 -40.57 -31.86
N THR A 365 -11.57 -40.15 -30.58
CA THR A 365 -11.23 -38.77 -30.20
C THR A 365 -9.79 -38.44 -30.56
N VAL A 366 -8.82 -39.33 -30.27
CA VAL A 366 -7.41 -39.13 -30.63
C VAL A 366 -7.24 -39.08 -32.15
N VAL A 367 -7.95 -39.94 -32.88
CA VAL A 367 -7.95 -39.91 -34.35
C VAL A 367 -8.51 -38.58 -34.86
N ALA A 368 -9.67 -38.13 -34.35
CA ALA A 368 -10.28 -36.87 -34.73
C ALA A 368 -9.36 -35.67 -34.43
N ASP A 369 -8.76 -35.61 -33.24
CA ASP A 369 -7.82 -34.54 -32.86
C ASP A 369 -6.57 -34.54 -33.75
N SER A 370 -6.01 -35.72 -34.03
CA SER A 370 -4.87 -35.86 -34.93
C SER A 370 -5.18 -35.41 -36.37
N LEU A 371 -6.41 -35.64 -36.84
CA LEU A 371 -6.89 -35.18 -38.15
C LEU A 371 -7.07 -33.67 -38.19
N ILE A 372 -7.68 -33.09 -37.15
CA ILE A 372 -7.88 -31.64 -37.02
C ILE A 372 -6.53 -30.92 -36.96
N LEU A 373 -5.56 -31.44 -36.19
CA LEU A 373 -4.21 -30.89 -36.11
C LEU A 373 -3.46 -30.96 -37.45
N ARG A 374 -3.62 -32.06 -38.21
CA ARG A 374 -3.05 -32.19 -39.56
C ARG A 374 -3.67 -31.20 -40.55
N MET A 375 -4.98 -30.97 -40.48
CA MET A 375 -5.68 -29.99 -41.32
C MET A 375 -5.24 -28.55 -41.00
N LYS A 376 -5.04 -28.22 -39.72
CA LYS A 376 -4.60 -26.88 -39.31
C LYS A 376 -3.13 -26.58 -39.63
N LYS A 377 -2.31 -27.61 -39.87
CA LYS A 377 -0.89 -27.47 -40.27
C LYS A 377 -0.70 -27.40 -41.80
N SER A 378 -1.76 -27.68 -42.57
CA SER A 378 -1.80 -27.66 -44.04
C SER A 378 -2.48 -26.41 -44.63
N SER A 379 -2.98 -25.52 -43.77
CA SER A 379 -3.44 -24.16 -44.08
C SER A 379 -2.49 -23.16 -43.46
#